data_AF-A0A2E6G6Y0-F1
#
_entry.id   AF-A0A2E6G6Y0-F1
#
_cell.length_a   1.000
_cell.length_b   1.000
_cell.length_c   1.000
_cell.angle_alpha   90.00
_cell.angle_beta   90.00
_cell.angle_gamma   90.00
#
_symmetry.space_group_name_H-M   'P 1'
#
loop_
_entity.id
_entity.type
_entity.pdbx_description
1 polymer ?
#
loop_
_entity_poly.entity_id
_entity_poly.type
_entity_poly.pdbx_seq_one_letter_code
_entity_poly.pdbx_strand_id
1 'polypeptide(L)' 'MGPYSEELQYKRAEAIERLLKNNPQLDAITKSMWEQKLKGLCFNEDSYNARVRMIFSGVKRFTDEITSRRYGIN' A
#
# COMPACT_ATOMS: atom_id res chain seq x y z
N MET A 1 -4.84 4.49 -5.52
CA MET A 1 -4.42 5.07 -4.22
C MET A 1 -4.79 6.54 -4.26
N GLY A 2 -5.50 7.06 -3.26
CA GLY A 2 -5.81 8.50 -3.19
C GLY A 2 -4.56 9.34 -2.89
N PRO A 3 -4.68 10.67 -2.82
CA PRO A 3 -3.58 11.52 -2.39
C PRO A 3 -3.09 11.14 -0.99
N TYR A 4 -1.86 11.52 -0.66
CA TYR A 4 -1.34 11.35 0.70
C TYR A 4 -2.22 12.13 1.69
N SER A 5 -2.49 11.54 2.85
CA SER A 5 -3.20 12.16 3.96
C SER A 5 -2.60 11.63 5.24
N GLU A 6 -1.88 12.49 5.95
CA GLU A 6 -1.24 12.15 7.21
C GLU A 6 -2.26 11.67 8.26
N GLU A 7 -3.37 12.39 8.41
CA GLU A 7 -4.47 12.01 9.30
C GLU A 7 -4.98 10.59 9.02
N LEU A 8 -5.16 10.23 7.74
CA LEU A 8 -5.61 8.90 7.38
C LEU A 8 -4.58 7.82 7.71
N GLN A 9 -3.29 8.12 7.64
CA GLN A 9 -2.22 7.18 7.98
C GLN A 9 -2.20 6.93 9.49
N TYR A 10 -2.35 7.97 10.31
CA TYR A 10 -2.49 7.81 11.76
C TYR A 10 -3.76 7.05 12.15
N LYS A 11 -4.92 7.36 11.54
CA LYS A 11 -6.16 6.60 11.76
C LYS A 11 -6.00 5.11 11.45
N ARG A 12 -5.24 4.77 10.40
CA ARG A 12 -4.93 3.38 10.06
C ARG A 12 -4.01 2.73 11.09
N ALA A 13 -2.97 3.43 11.53
CA ALA A 13 -2.05 2.93 12.55
C ALA A 13 -2.81 2.60 13.83
N GLU A 14 -3.59 3.55 14.35
CA GLU A 14 -4.39 3.38 15.55
C GLU A 14 -5.38 2.20 15.43
N ALA A 15 -6.07 2.09 14.29
CA ALA A 15 -7.01 0.99 14.07
C ALA A 15 -6.32 -0.38 14.09
N ILE A 16 -5.13 -0.51 13.49
CA ILE A 16 -4.37 -1.76 13.46
C ILE A 16 -3.80 -2.06 14.85
N GLU A 17 -3.26 -1.07 15.56
CA GLU A 17 -2.78 -1.25 16.93
C GLU A 17 -3.90 -1.72 17.87
N ARG A 18 -5.08 -1.12 17.77
CA ARG A 18 -6.25 -1.54 18.54
C ARG A 18 -6.67 -2.97 18.19
N LEU A 19 -6.66 -3.33 16.90
CA LEU A 19 -6.94 -4.70 16.46
C LEU A 19 -5.98 -5.70 17.11
N LEU A 20 -4.67 -5.44 17.04
CA LEU A 20 -3.63 -6.31 17.58
C LEU A 20 -3.69 -6.41 19.11
N LYS A 21 -3.97 -5.30 19.80
CA LYS A 21 -4.04 -5.24 21.26
C LYS A 21 -5.27 -5.96 21.81
N ASN A 22 -6.43 -5.79 21.17
CA ASN A 22 -7.70 -6.28 21.69
C ASN A 22 -8.02 -7.72 21.25
N ASN A 23 -7.21 -8.31 20.36
CA ASN A 23 -7.45 -9.66 19.85
C ASN A 23 -6.21 -10.56 20.02
N PRO A 24 -5.82 -10.91 21.27
CA PRO A 24 -4.67 -11.78 21.53
C PRO A 24 -4.84 -13.21 20.99
N GLN A 25 -6.07 -13.61 20.65
CA GLN A 25 -6.43 -14.90 20.06
C GLN A 25 -6.17 -15.00 18.55
N LEU A 26 -5.75 -13.91 17.89
CA LEU A 26 -5.38 -13.96 16.48
C LEU A 26 -4.27 -15.00 16.27
N ASP A 27 -4.43 -15.83 15.24
CA ASP A 27 -3.38 -16.75 14.86
C ASP A 27 -2.12 -16.00 14.43
N ALA A 28 -0.97 -16.67 14.52
CA ALA A 28 0.32 -16.07 14.27
C ALA A 28 0.46 -15.48 12.85
N ILE A 29 -0.16 -16.10 11.84
CA ILE A 29 -0.08 -15.65 10.45
C ILE A 29 -0.88 -14.35 10.31
N THR A 30 -2.12 -14.34 10.78
CA THR A 30 -2.97 -13.14 10.72
C THR A 30 -2.37 -11.97 11.50
N LYS A 31 -1.82 -12.24 12.69
CA LYS A 31 -1.10 -11.23 13.48
C LYS A 31 0.08 -10.65 12.69
N SER A 32 0.93 -11.51 12.12
CA SER A 32 2.09 -11.09 11.34
C SER A 32 1.70 -10.26 10.12
N MET A 33 0.62 -10.63 9.42
CA MET A 33 0.10 -9.83 8.29
C MET A 33 -0.25 -8.39 8.71
N TRP A 34 -0.96 -8.21 9.83
CA TRP A 34 -1.33 -6.89 10.31
C TRP A 34 -0.14 -6.08 10.82
N GLU A 35 0.82 -6.72 11.49
CA GLU A 35 2.08 -6.09 11.88
C GLU A 35 2.88 -5.60 10.66
N GLN A 36 2.91 -6.38 9.58
CA GLN A 36 3.51 -5.96 8.31
C GLN A 36 2.76 -4.78 7.68
N LYS A 37 1.41 -4.77 7.74
CA LYS A 37 0.63 -3.61 7.26
C LYS A 37 0.94 -2.35 8.07
N LEU A 38 1.07 -2.46 9.39
CA LEU A 38 1.44 -1.35 10.27
C LEU A 38 2.82 -0.79 9.92
N LYS A 39 3.83 -1.66 9.80
CA LYS A 39 5.20 -1.29 9.39
C LYS A 39 5.26 -0.65 8.00
N GLY A 40 4.30 -0.98 7.13
CA GLY A 40 4.23 -0.45 5.76
C GLY A 40 3.51 0.88 5.62
N LEU A 41 2.99 1.49 6.69
CA LEU A 41 2.40 2.83 6.64
C LEU A 41 3.46 3.89 6.35
N CYS A 42 3.06 4.94 5.63
CA CYS A 42 3.94 6.06 5.27
C CYS A 42 3.49 7.28 6.07
N PHE A 43 4.42 7.95 6.77
CA PHE A 43 4.14 9.11 7.62
C PHE A 43 4.64 10.43 7.03
N ASN A 44 4.97 10.42 5.73
CA ASN A 44 5.19 11.63 4.94
C ASN A 44 4.81 11.37 3.48
N GLU A 45 4.57 12.45 2.75
CA GLU A 45 4.14 12.40 1.37
C GLU A 45 5.20 11.76 0.44
N ASP A 46 6.49 12.04 0.68
CA ASP A 46 7.57 11.53 -0.17
C ASP A 46 7.66 10.01 -0.15
N SER A 47 7.63 9.40 1.04
CA SER A 47 7.64 7.95 1.21
C SER A 47 6.39 7.29 0.64
N TYR A 48 5.23 7.94 0.77
CA TYR A 48 3.99 7.49 0.15
C TYR A 48 4.09 7.51 -1.38
N ASN A 49 4.54 8.61 -1.96
CA ASN A 49 4.70 8.79 -3.39
C ASN A 49 5.75 7.84 -3.96
N ALA A 50 6.86 7.62 -3.27
CA ALA A 50 7.88 6.63 -3.64
C ALA A 50 7.28 5.22 -3.71
N ARG A 51 6.49 4.82 -2.70
CA ARG A 51 5.79 3.53 -2.68
C ARG A 51 4.75 3.41 -3.80
N VAL A 52 3.98 4.47 -4.07
CA VAL A 52 3.03 4.51 -5.20
C VAL A 52 3.78 4.29 -6.51
N ARG A 53 4.88 5.02 -6.74
CA ARG A 53 5.70 4.83 -7.95
C ARG A 53 6.24 3.41 -8.04
N MET A 54 6.78 2.86 -6.96
CA MET A 54 7.29 1.49 -6.94
C MET A 54 6.22 0.48 -7.39
N ILE A 55 5.00 0.57 -6.84
CA ILE A 55 3.90 -0.35 -7.16
C ILE A 55 3.42 -0.19 -8.60
N PHE A 56 3.27 1.03 -9.09
CA PHE A 56 2.66 1.29 -10.40
C PHE A 56 3.66 1.40 -11.56
N SER A 57 4.96 1.49 -11.27
CA SER A 57 6.01 1.60 -12.31
C SER A 57 5.99 0.43 -13.30
N GLY A 58 5.75 -0.80 -12.83
CA GLY A 58 5.61 -1.98 -13.69
C GLY A 58 4.27 -2.06 -14.42
N VAL A 59 3.20 -1.51 -13.82
CA VAL A 59 1.84 -1.54 -14.39
C VAL A 59 1.77 -0.66 -15.64
N LYS A 60 2.34 0.54 -15.59
CA LYS A 60 2.36 1.46 -16.73
C LYS A 60 3.05 0.84 -17.95
N ARG A 61 4.19 0.18 -17.74
CA ARG A 61 4.94 -0.49 -18.81
C ARG A 61 4.10 -1.58 -19.49
N PHE A 62 3.43 -2.41 -18.69
CA PHE A 62 2.56 -3.47 -19.21
C PHE A 62 1.36 -2.92 -20.00
N THR A 63 0.70 -1.87 -19.50
CA THR A 63 -0.41 -1.24 -20.22
C THR A 63 0.04 -0.60 -21.52
N ASP A 64 1.19 0.09 -21.52
CA ASP A 64 1.72 0.74 -22.72
C ASP A 64 2.08 -0.30 -23.79
N GLU A 65 2.69 -1.42 -23.41
CA GLU A 65 3.00 -2.55 -24.30
C GLU A 65 1.74 -3.19 -24.92
N ILE A 66 0.69 -3.43 -24.13
CA ILE A 66 -0.58 -3.96 -24.65
C ILE A 66 -1.23 -2.97 -25.61
N THR A 67 -1.22 -1.68 -25.26
CA THR A 67 -1.88 -0.64 -26.05
C THR A 67 -1.16 -0.43 -27.38
N SER A 68 0.18 -0.36 -27.36
CA SER A 68 1.04 -0.33 -28.55
C SER A 68 0.78 -1.53 -29.47
N ARG A 69 0.77 -2.76 -28.93
CA ARG A 69 0.46 -3.98 -29.70
C ARG A 69 -0.95 -3.98 -30.30
N ARG A 70 -1.93 -3.45 -29.58
CA ARG A 70 -3.33 -3.41 -30.01
C ARG A 70 -3.58 -2.40 -31.13
N TYR A 71 -2.88 -1.27 -31.11
CA TYR A 71 -3.08 -0.17 -32.07
C TYR A 71 -1.96 -0.03 -33.10
N GLY A 72 -0.93 -0.89 -33.08
CA GLY A 72 0.17 -0.88 -34.05
C GLY A 72 1.04 0.39 -33.98
N ILE A 73 1.04 1.07 -32.84
CA ILE A 73 1.84 2.29 -32.62
C ILE A 73 3.21 1.85 -32.10
N ASN A 74 4.24 1.94 -32.94
CA ASN A 74 5.64 1.68 -32.55
C ASN A 74 6.12 2.65 -31.46
#